data_AF-A0AAU8MUG7-F1
#
_entry.id   AF-A0AAU8MUG7-F1
#
_cell.length_a   1.000
_cell.length_b   1.000
_cell.length_c   1.000
_cell.angle_alpha   90.00
_cell.angle_beta   90.00
_cell.angle_gamma   90.00
#
_symmetry.space_group_name_H-M   'P 1'
#
loop_
_entity.id
_entity.type
_entity.pdbx_description
1 polymer ?
#
loop_
_entity_poly.entity_id
_entity_poly.type
_entity_poly.pdbx_seq_one_letter_code
_entity_poly.pdbx_strand_id
1 'polypeptide(L)'
;MTHTDVDWLCAAPPRRSYQGAGPCGGDCIPHRVRELAIAYGLGARAHHGERHWEDICDQLAVGWERLCGREPVPWAQVESDVEGAWRLVQTG
;
A
#
# COMPACT_ATOMS: atom_id res chain seq x y z
N MET A 1 -9.76 -18.99 13.25
CA MET A 1 -8.98 -18.21 14.22
C MET A 1 -8.61 -16.90 13.53
N THR A 2 -9.61 -15.99 13.45
CA THR A 2 -9.65 -14.65 14.11
C THR A 2 -8.66 -13.67 13.49
N HIS A 3 -9.13 -12.83 12.55
CA HIS A 3 -9.61 -11.46 12.82
C HIS A 3 -8.45 -10.44 12.82
N THR A 4 -8.22 -9.80 11.68
CA THR A 4 -7.73 -8.42 11.63
C THR A 4 -8.25 -7.78 10.34
N ASP A 5 -9.52 -7.42 10.46
CA ASP A 5 -10.23 -6.46 9.64
C ASP A 5 -9.61 -5.07 9.92
N VAL A 6 -8.95 -4.50 8.91
CA VAL A 6 -9.12 -3.11 8.44
C VAL A 6 -9.44 -1.99 9.47
N ASP A 7 -8.81 -2.00 10.65
CA ASP A 7 -9.14 -1.04 11.72
C ASP A 7 -8.36 0.30 11.70
N TRP A 8 -7.44 0.52 10.75
CA TRP A 8 -6.43 1.59 10.85
C TRP A 8 -6.65 2.90 10.07
N LEU A 9 -7.86 3.14 9.55
CA LEU A 9 -8.29 4.45 9.02
C LEU A 9 -8.27 5.58 10.07
N CYS A 10 -8.08 5.27 11.35
CA CYS A 10 -8.33 6.23 12.40
C CYS A 10 -7.11 7.15 12.67
N ALA A 11 -7.30 8.41 12.26
CA ALA A 11 -6.64 9.64 12.71
C ALA A 11 -5.48 10.20 11.84
N ALA A 12 -5.85 11.12 10.94
CA ALA A 12 -5.02 12.13 10.26
C ALA A 12 -5.29 13.54 10.87
N PRO A 13 -4.53 14.63 10.59
CA PRO A 13 -3.10 14.82 10.25
C PRO A 13 -2.43 15.98 11.11
N PRO A 14 -1.18 16.49 10.86
CA PRO A 14 -0.84 17.30 9.67
C PRO A 14 0.51 16.97 8.97
N ARG A 15 0.43 17.08 7.63
CA ARG A 15 1.42 17.30 6.55
C ARG A 15 2.93 17.29 6.89
N ARG A 16 3.65 16.37 6.25
CA ARG A 16 5.09 16.52 5.93
C ARG A 16 5.36 15.99 4.52
N SER A 17 6.01 16.84 3.73
CA SER A 17 6.30 16.68 2.30
C SER A 17 7.20 15.47 2.04
N TYR A 18 6.73 14.54 1.21
CA TYR A 18 7.54 13.42 0.72
C TYR A 18 8.33 13.89 -0.51
N GLN A 19 9.65 13.91 -0.40
CA GLN A 19 10.58 14.20 -1.49
C GLN A 19 11.52 13.02 -1.65
N GLY A 20 11.53 12.40 -2.84
CA GLY A 20 12.60 11.50 -3.24
C GLY A 20 12.17 10.37 -4.16
N ALA A 21 12.02 10.67 -5.46
CA ALA A 21 12.09 9.67 -6.52
C ALA A 21 13.56 9.26 -6.72
N GLY A 22 13.87 7.96 -6.66
CA GLY A 22 15.18 7.36 -6.93
C GLY A 22 15.04 6.10 -7.79
N PRO A 23 16.08 5.74 -8.57
CA PRO A 23 15.94 4.90 -9.77
C PRO A 23 15.75 3.42 -9.47
N CYS A 24 14.96 2.76 -10.32
CA CYS A 24 14.73 1.33 -10.36
C CYS A 24 16.06 0.58 -10.56
N GLY A 25 16.61 0.01 -9.49
CA GLY A 25 17.83 -0.77 -9.55
C GLY A 25 18.04 -1.64 -8.32
N GLY A 26 17.59 -2.90 -8.39
CA GLY A 26 18.43 -4.01 -7.94
C GLY A 26 18.33 -4.53 -6.50
N ASP A 27 17.33 -4.18 -5.70
CA ASP A 27 16.95 -5.00 -4.55
C ASP A 27 15.53 -5.51 -4.79
N CYS A 28 15.44 -6.74 -5.30
CA CYS A 28 14.16 -7.43 -5.47
C CYS A 28 13.51 -7.51 -4.09
N ILE A 29 12.43 -6.77 -3.88
CA ILE A 29 11.60 -6.92 -2.69
C ILE A 29 11.32 -8.41 -2.45
N PRO A 30 11.43 -8.89 -1.20
CA PRO A 30 11.25 -10.30 -0.91
C PRO A 30 9.90 -10.77 -1.47
N HIS A 31 9.86 -11.99 -2.03
CA HIS A 31 8.64 -12.51 -2.65
C HIS A 31 7.42 -12.38 -1.71
N ARG A 32 7.60 -12.69 -0.43
CA ARG A 32 6.60 -12.53 0.63
C ARG A 32 6.08 -11.09 0.77
N VAL A 33 6.96 -10.09 0.65
CA VAL A 33 6.58 -8.68 0.71
C VAL A 33 5.78 -8.29 -0.53
N ARG A 34 6.18 -8.79 -1.70
CA ARG A 34 5.42 -8.58 -2.93
C ARG A 34 4.02 -9.19 -2.87
N GLU A 35 3.89 -10.41 -2.35
CA GLU A 35 2.58 -11.03 -2.12
C GLU A 35 1.71 -10.22 -1.15
N LEU A 36 2.33 -9.67 -0.08
CA LEU A 36 1.65 -8.79 0.87
C LEU A 36 1.18 -7.49 0.21
N ALA A 37 2.01 -6.88 -0.65
CA ALA A 37 1.66 -5.67 -1.40
C ALA A 37 0.45 -5.90 -2.32
N ILE A 38 0.44 -7.02 -3.05
CA ILE A 38 -0.68 -7.41 -3.91
C ILE A 38 -1.95 -7.61 -3.09
N ALA A 39 -1.87 -8.38 -2.00
CA ALA A 39 -3.02 -8.62 -1.11
C ALA A 39 -3.54 -7.31 -0.49
N TYR A 40 -2.65 -6.40 -0.10
CA TYR A 40 -2.99 -5.10 0.45
C TYR A 40 -3.70 -4.21 -0.57
N GLY A 41 -3.23 -4.16 -1.81
CA GLY A 41 -3.89 -3.41 -2.90
C GLY A 41 -5.27 -3.94 -3.25
N LEU A 42 -5.43 -5.27 -3.30
CA LEU A 42 -6.74 -5.92 -3.50
C LEU A 42 -7.70 -5.64 -2.34
N GLY A 43 -7.22 -5.76 -1.10
CA GLY A 43 -8.00 -5.46 0.10
C GLY A 43 -8.44 -3.99 0.10
N ALA A 44 -7.49 -3.07 -0.10
CA ALA A 44 -7.80 -1.65 -0.22
C ALA A 44 -8.91 -1.41 -1.25
N ARG A 45 -8.84 -2.03 -2.43
CA ARG A 45 -9.84 -1.86 -3.49
C ARG A 45 -11.22 -2.38 -3.10
N ALA A 46 -11.28 -3.49 -2.37
CA ALA A 46 -12.54 -4.00 -1.84
C ALA A 46 -13.17 -3.04 -0.82
N HIS A 47 -12.36 -2.34 -0.01
CA HIS A 47 -12.85 -1.41 1.01
C HIS A 47 -13.12 0.01 0.49
N HIS A 48 -12.41 0.46 -0.55
CA HIS A 48 -12.42 1.85 -1.03
C HIS A 48 -12.79 1.98 -2.52
N GLY A 49 -13.46 0.99 -3.11
CA GLY A 49 -13.65 0.85 -4.57
C GLY A 49 -14.27 2.03 -5.35
N GLU A 50 -14.91 2.97 -4.67
CA GLU A 50 -15.46 4.19 -5.28
C GLU A 50 -14.45 5.35 -5.34
N ARG A 51 -13.32 5.26 -4.63
CA ARG A 51 -12.30 6.31 -4.57
C ARG A 51 -11.25 6.15 -5.67
N HIS A 52 -10.64 7.26 -6.05
CA HIS A 52 -9.53 7.27 -6.97
C HIS A 52 -8.23 6.91 -6.25
N TRP A 53 -7.31 6.29 -6.98
CA TRP A 53 -5.99 5.93 -6.46
C TRP A 53 -5.25 7.14 -5.86
N GLU A 54 -5.30 8.29 -6.55
CA GLU A 54 -4.66 9.54 -6.13
C GLU A 54 -5.18 10.06 -4.78
N ASP A 55 -6.43 9.76 -4.42
CA ASP A 55 -7.02 10.18 -3.14
C ASP A 55 -6.62 9.27 -1.97
N ILE A 56 -6.24 8.03 -2.26
CA ILE A 56 -6.03 7.00 -1.24
C ILE A 56 -4.57 6.53 -1.14
N CYS A 57 -3.72 6.79 -2.13
CA CYS A 57 -2.35 6.28 -2.16
C CYS A 57 -1.56 6.77 -0.94
N ASP A 58 -1.72 8.03 -0.53
CA ASP A 58 -1.14 8.58 0.69
C ASP A 58 -1.61 7.85 1.95
N GLN A 59 -2.90 7.48 2.03
CA GLN A 59 -3.44 6.72 3.17
C GLN A 59 -2.89 5.30 3.19
N LEU A 60 -2.77 4.68 2.02
CA LEU A 60 -2.21 3.34 1.87
C LEU A 60 -0.73 3.30 2.22
N ALA A 61 0.04 4.33 1.85
CA ALA A 61 1.46 4.46 2.20
C ALA A 61 1.65 4.47 3.73
N VAL A 62 0.85 5.25 4.45
CA VAL A 62 0.89 5.30 5.92
C VAL A 62 0.47 3.96 6.52
N GLY A 63 -0.58 3.31 5.99
CA GLY A 63 -1.01 2.00 6.45
C GLY A 63 0.04 0.91 6.21
N TRP A 64 0.77 1.00 5.09
CA TRP A 64 1.86 0.09 4.75
C TRP A 64 3.02 0.18 5.75
N GLU A 65 3.45 1.40 6.11
CA GLU A 65 4.50 1.59 7.11
C GLU A 65 4.13 1.00 8.47
N ARG A 66 2.85 1.05 8.85
CA ARG A 66 2.33 0.41 10.07
C ARG A 66 2.30 -1.12 9.95
N LEU A 67 1.95 -1.63 8.77
CA LEU A 67 1.83 -3.06 8.50
C LEU A 67 3.20 -3.77 8.49
N CYS A 68 4.22 -3.13 7.92
CA CYS A 68 5.50 -3.78 7.62
C CYS A 68 6.41 -3.99 8.85
N GLY A 69 6.13 -3.35 9.98
CA GLY A 69 6.63 -3.69 11.33
C GLY A 69 8.11 -4.10 11.45
N ARG A 70 8.39 -5.41 11.24
CA ARG A 70 9.69 -6.05 11.49
C ARG A 70 10.63 -6.09 10.28
N GLU A 71 10.11 -5.99 9.07
CA GLU A 71 10.87 -5.87 7.82
C GLU A 71 10.36 -4.65 7.05
N PRO A 72 10.81 -3.44 7.40
CA PRO A 72 10.33 -2.22 6.79
C PRO A 72 10.85 -2.13 5.36
N VAL A 73 10.02 -2.57 4.41
CA VAL A 73 10.22 -2.25 2.99
C VAL A 73 9.53 -0.91 2.73
N PRO A 74 10.24 0.09 2.16
CA PRO A 74 9.68 1.40 1.93
C PRO A 74 8.51 1.32 0.94
N TRP A 75 7.47 2.11 1.19
CA TRP A 75 6.30 2.21 0.32
C TRP A 75 6.68 2.43 -1.15
N ALA A 76 7.66 3.31 -1.42
CA ALA A 76 8.14 3.59 -2.77
C ALA A 76 8.61 2.36 -3.56
N GLN A 77 8.95 1.26 -2.87
CA GLN A 77 9.40 0.02 -3.51
C GLN A 77 8.26 -0.96 -3.80
N VAL A 78 7.11 -0.82 -3.13
CA VAL A 78 5.94 -1.69 -3.29
C VAL A 78 4.75 -0.99 -3.93
N GLU A 79 4.76 0.34 -4.00
CA GLU A 79 3.67 1.18 -4.49
C GLU A 79 3.13 0.68 -5.83
N SER A 80 4.01 0.38 -6.78
CA SER A 80 3.60 -0.11 -8.10
C SER A 80 2.91 -1.48 -8.07
N ASP A 81 3.33 -2.40 -7.18
CA ASP A 81 2.64 -3.69 -7.01
C ASP A 81 1.27 -3.50 -6.34
N VAL A 82 1.17 -2.61 -5.36
CA VAL A 82 -0.11 -2.25 -4.68
C VAL A 82 -1.07 -1.57 -5.66
N GLU A 83 -0.59 -0.60 -6.43
CA GLU A 83 -1.36 0.12 -7.46
C GLU A 83 -1.83 -0.83 -8.56
N GLY A 84 -0.94 -1.70 -9.04
CA GLY A 84 -1.28 -2.71 -10.03
C GLY A 84 -2.40 -3.61 -9.53
N ALA A 85 -2.30 -4.10 -8.29
CA ALA A 85 -3.34 -4.89 -7.65
C ALA A 85 -4.66 -4.12 -7.46
N TRP A 86 -4.59 -2.86 -7.05
CA TRP A 86 -5.75 -1.98 -6.92
C TRP A 86 -6.50 -1.79 -8.25
N ARG A 87 -5.75 -1.56 -9.34
CA ARG A 87 -6.31 -1.32 -10.68
C ARG A 87 -6.80 -2.59 -11.37
N LEU A 88 -6.22 -3.76 -11.06
CA LEU A 88 -6.61 -5.05 -11.65
C LEU A 88 -8.11 -5.35 -11.47
N VAL A 89 -8.71 -4.95 -10.36
CA VAL A 89 -10.15 -5.18 -10.08
C VAL A 89 -11.07 -4.29 -10.92
N GLN A 90 -10.56 -3.22 -11.53
CA GLN A 90 -11.38 -2.29 -12.34
C GLN A 90 -11.64 -2.82 -13.76
N THR A 91 -10.93 -3.86 -14.21
CA THR A 91 -11.08 -4.47 -15.54
C THR A 91 -12.07 -5.66 -15.54
N GLY A 92 -13.21 -5.51 -14.86
CA GLY A 92 -14.30 -6.49 -14.81
C GLY A 92 -15.52 -6.05 -15.59
#